data_AF-A0A925BD33-F1
#
_entry.id   AF-A0A925BD33-F1
#
_cell.length_a   1.000
_cell.length_b   1.000
_cell.length_c   1.000
_cell.angle_alpha   90.00
_cell.angle_beta   90.00
_cell.angle_gamma   90.00
#
_symmetry.space_group_name_H-M   'P 1'
#
loop_
_entity.id
_entity.type
_entity.pdbx_description
1 polymer ?
#
loop_
_entity_poly.entity_id
_entity_poly.type
_entity_poly.pdbx_seq_one_letter_code
_entity_poly.pdbx_strand_id
1 'polypeptide(L)'
;MRTYTSMGTAARLAVISLGLFVAGCGGGDDSSDSGTRGVVSRNRELWESRNTGSYRYTLLVNAFLPTEARGPVSIEVRDGVTVAVRPLSDDVPISPEQFANSNTIDKLFDRLESAADSGADRQDHQFDPVGGYPVSAFIDYDVRLADEEYGFTVTDYEPLPSD
;
A
#
# COMPACT_ATOMS: atom_id res chain seq x y z
N MET A 1 -69.16 -21.71 -38.91
CA MET A 1 -70.42 -21.47 -38.18
C MET A 1 -70.35 -22.26 -36.86
N ARG A 2 -70.11 -21.60 -35.70
CA ARG A 2 -70.03 -22.18 -34.32
C ARG A 2 -68.93 -23.27 -34.13
N THR A 3 -68.33 -23.59 -32.97
CA THR A 3 -68.37 -23.18 -31.54
C THR A 3 -66.98 -23.54 -30.95
N TYR A 4 -66.27 -22.74 -30.13
CA TYR A 4 -66.36 -22.52 -28.66
C TYR A 4 -66.24 -23.75 -27.72
N THR A 5 -65.52 -23.54 -26.60
CA THR A 5 -65.45 -24.33 -25.31
C THR A 5 -64.56 -25.59 -25.29
N SER A 6 -63.75 -25.92 -24.26
CA SER A 6 -63.05 -25.15 -23.18
C SER A 6 -62.05 -26.05 -22.38
N MET A 7 -61.26 -25.45 -21.47
CA MET A 7 -60.63 -25.95 -20.20
C MET A 7 -60.20 -27.43 -20.01
N GLY A 8 -59.02 -27.64 -19.38
CA GLY A 8 -58.71 -28.87 -18.64
C GLY A 8 -57.24 -29.11 -18.30
N THR A 9 -56.79 -28.76 -17.09
CA THR A 9 -55.43 -29.05 -16.56
C THR A 9 -55.31 -30.47 -15.98
N ALA A 10 -54.14 -31.12 -16.14
CA ALA A 10 -53.26 -31.56 -15.02
C ALA A 10 -52.21 -32.64 -15.40
N ALA A 11 -50.95 -32.31 -15.08
CA ALA A 11 -49.74 -33.11 -14.84
C ALA A 11 -49.75 -34.66 -14.81
N ARG A 12 -48.63 -35.25 -15.27
CA ARG A 12 -47.91 -36.37 -14.59
C ARG A 12 -46.46 -36.61 -15.09
N LEU A 13 -45.50 -36.18 -14.25
CA LEU A 13 -44.25 -36.83 -13.80
C LEU A 13 -43.22 -37.49 -14.77
N ALA A 14 -41.95 -37.04 -14.59
CA ALA A 14 -40.66 -37.77 -14.67
C ALA A 14 -40.24 -38.39 -16.02
N VAL A 15 -38.96 -38.47 -16.41
CA VAL A 15 -37.69 -38.62 -15.65
C VAL A 15 -36.59 -37.76 -16.30
N ILE A 16 -35.67 -37.16 -15.52
CA ILE A 16 -34.39 -36.63 -16.02
C ILE A 16 -33.24 -37.17 -15.16
N SER A 17 -32.13 -37.49 -15.84
CA SER A 17 -31.08 -38.39 -15.37
C SER A 17 -30.12 -37.83 -14.32
N LEU A 18 -29.69 -38.77 -13.49
CA LEU A 18 -28.51 -38.78 -12.62
C LEU A 18 -27.29 -37.97 -13.10
N GLY A 19 -27.07 -36.84 -12.42
CA GLY A 19 -25.79 -36.29 -11.94
C GLY A 19 -24.47 -36.42 -12.71
N LEU A 20 -23.81 -35.28 -12.90
CA LEU A 20 -22.39 -35.14 -12.55
C LEU A 20 -22.12 -33.73 -11.98
N PHE A 21 -22.08 -33.63 -10.64
CA PHE A 21 -21.59 -32.43 -9.96
C PHE A 21 -20.06 -32.45 -9.97
N VAL A 22 -19.43 -31.67 -10.85
CA VAL A 22 -18.05 -31.23 -10.62
C VAL A 22 -18.12 -29.96 -9.79
N ALA A 23 -18.21 -30.14 -8.47
CA ALA A 23 -17.95 -29.06 -7.53
C ALA A 23 -16.44 -28.77 -7.53
N GLY A 24 -16.01 -27.88 -8.42
CA GLY A 24 -14.67 -27.29 -8.39
C GLY A 24 -14.53 -26.32 -7.21
N CYS A 25 -14.44 -26.85 -5.99
CA CYS A 25 -14.04 -26.07 -4.83
C CYS A 25 -12.53 -25.83 -4.91
N GLY A 26 -12.11 -24.56 -4.83
CA GLY A 26 -10.69 -24.20 -4.95
C GLY A 26 -10.40 -22.81 -5.51
N GLY A 27 -11.37 -21.88 -5.51
CA GLY A 27 -11.03 -20.46 -5.48
C GLY A 27 -10.43 -20.18 -4.11
N GLY A 28 -9.10 -20.11 -4.03
CA GLY A 28 -8.44 -19.54 -2.86
C GLY A 28 -8.66 -18.03 -2.88
N ASP A 29 -9.35 -17.52 -1.87
CA ASP A 29 -9.65 -16.09 -1.77
C ASP A 29 -8.39 -15.31 -1.32
N ASP A 30 -7.44 -15.11 -2.25
CA ASP A 30 -6.25 -14.23 -2.14
C ASP A 30 -6.64 -12.73 -2.15
N SER A 31 -7.70 -12.41 -1.41
CA SER A 31 -8.42 -11.13 -1.48
C SER A 31 -7.91 -10.08 -0.49
N SER A 32 -7.10 -10.48 0.50
CA SER A 32 -6.46 -9.56 1.45
C SER A 32 -5.25 -8.87 0.81
N ASP A 33 -4.36 -9.63 0.19
CA ASP A 33 -3.11 -9.11 -0.37
C ASP A 33 -3.35 -8.23 -1.62
N SER A 34 -4.20 -8.70 -2.54
CA SER A 34 -4.66 -7.89 -3.68
C SER A 34 -5.39 -6.60 -3.26
N GLY A 35 -6.00 -6.59 -2.07
CA GLY A 35 -6.58 -5.39 -1.46
C GLY A 35 -5.52 -4.38 -1.07
N THR A 36 -4.60 -4.78 -0.18
CA THR A 36 -3.52 -3.93 0.35
C THR A 36 -2.59 -3.45 -0.77
N ARG A 37 -2.03 -4.37 -1.57
CA ARG A 37 -1.14 -4.06 -2.69
C ARG A 37 -1.78 -3.07 -3.66
N GLY A 38 -3.06 -3.28 -3.99
CA GLY A 38 -3.82 -2.43 -4.90
C GLY A 38 -4.11 -1.03 -4.35
N VAL A 39 -4.25 -0.85 -3.02
CA VAL A 39 -4.34 0.50 -2.43
C VAL A 39 -3.02 1.24 -2.58
N VAL A 40 -1.89 0.56 -2.35
CA VAL A 40 -0.54 1.15 -2.53
C VAL A 40 -0.33 1.56 -4.00
N SER A 41 -0.64 0.69 -4.97
CA SER A 41 -0.51 1.00 -6.41
C SER A 41 -1.28 2.25 -6.82
N ARG A 42 -2.57 2.37 -6.45
CA ARG A 42 -3.41 3.52 -6.83
C ARG A 42 -2.91 4.84 -6.24
N ASN A 43 -2.30 4.79 -5.06
CA ASN A 43 -1.71 5.98 -4.43
C ASN A 43 -0.36 6.34 -5.04
N ARG A 44 0.46 5.36 -5.46
CA ARG A 44 1.66 5.58 -6.29
C ARG A 44 1.28 6.25 -7.62
N GLU A 45 0.28 5.74 -8.33
CA GLU A 45 -0.22 6.34 -9.59
C GLU A 45 -0.69 7.79 -9.39
N LEU A 46 -1.41 8.07 -8.30
CA LEU A 46 -1.81 9.44 -7.95
C LEU A 46 -0.59 10.32 -7.68
N TRP A 47 0.37 9.85 -6.87
CA TRP A 47 1.63 10.54 -6.59
C TRP A 47 2.40 10.87 -7.87
N GLU A 48 2.65 9.88 -8.72
CA GLU A 48 3.36 10.04 -10.00
C GLU A 48 2.65 11.03 -10.94
N SER A 49 1.32 11.13 -10.89
CA SER A 49 0.54 12.12 -11.66
C SER A 49 0.61 13.57 -11.13
N ARG A 50 1.14 13.77 -9.92
CA ARG A 50 1.16 15.07 -9.21
C ARG A 50 2.57 15.58 -8.89
N ASN A 51 3.53 14.67 -8.72
CA ASN A 51 4.90 14.95 -8.32
C ASN A 51 5.62 15.81 -9.38
N THR A 52 6.28 16.88 -8.94
CA THR A 52 7.10 17.76 -9.79
C THR A 52 8.54 17.30 -9.94
N GLY A 53 8.94 16.22 -9.25
CA GLY A 53 10.31 15.74 -9.11
C GLY A 53 11.12 16.48 -8.04
N SER A 54 10.67 17.66 -7.60
CA SER A 54 11.39 18.53 -6.67
C SER A 54 10.51 18.90 -5.47
N TYR A 55 10.90 18.47 -4.27
CA TYR A 55 10.11 18.61 -3.05
C TYR A 55 10.97 18.53 -1.77
N ARG A 56 10.43 19.05 -0.66
CA ARG A 56 10.94 18.89 0.71
C ARG A 56 9.90 18.15 1.54
N TYR A 57 10.35 17.39 2.53
CA TYR A 57 9.50 16.80 3.57
C TYR A 57 10.31 16.53 4.85
N THR A 58 9.60 16.30 5.95
CA THR A 58 10.14 15.72 7.18
C THR A 58 9.83 14.22 7.18
N LEU A 59 10.82 13.38 7.49
CA LEU A 59 10.66 11.94 7.67
C LEU A 59 11.05 11.53 9.09
N LEU A 60 10.18 10.78 9.76
CA LEU A 60 10.51 10.03 10.98
C LEU A 60 10.40 8.53 10.67
N VAL A 61 11.47 7.77 10.90
CA VAL A 61 11.46 6.30 10.81
C VAL A 61 11.38 5.71 12.22
N ASN A 62 10.44 4.79 12.41
CA ASN A 62 10.20 4.05 13.65
C ASN A 62 10.41 2.56 13.37
N ALA A 63 11.64 2.08 13.53
CA ALA A 63 12.00 0.67 13.38
C ALA A 63 13.02 0.29 14.47
N PHE A 64 13.46 -0.97 14.52
CA PHE A 64 14.51 -1.43 15.44
C PHE A 64 15.91 -0.90 15.03
N LEU A 65 16.08 0.42 15.11
CA LEU A 65 17.30 1.14 14.75
C LEU A 65 18.13 1.49 16.01
N PRO A 66 19.47 1.62 15.91
CA PRO A 66 20.30 2.22 16.96
C PRO A 66 19.80 3.62 17.35
N THR A 67 20.05 4.06 18.58
CA THR A 67 19.50 5.33 19.11
C THR A 67 19.97 6.55 18.32
N GLU A 68 21.21 6.53 17.86
CA GLU A 68 21.86 7.49 16.96
C GLU A 68 21.24 7.57 15.56
N ALA A 69 20.36 6.64 15.20
CA ALA A 69 19.59 6.63 13.96
C ALA A 69 18.10 7.02 14.18
N ARG A 70 17.74 7.53 15.37
CA ARG A 70 16.37 7.92 15.73
C ARG A 70 16.22 9.43 15.79
N GLY A 71 15.34 9.95 14.95
CA GLY A 71 14.96 11.36 14.96
C GLY A 71 14.35 11.78 13.62
N PRO A 72 13.54 12.85 13.58
CA PRO A 72 13.02 13.38 12.34
C PRO A 72 14.14 14.07 11.54
N VAL A 73 14.16 13.82 10.23
CA VAL A 73 15.07 14.47 9.27
C VAL A 73 14.28 15.27 8.25
N SER A 74 14.78 16.46 7.89
CA SER A 74 14.35 17.13 6.67
C SER A 74 15.08 16.54 5.48
N ILE A 75 14.33 16.10 4.49
CA ILE A 75 14.82 15.53 3.24
C ILE A 75 14.45 16.48 2.10
N GLU A 76 15.41 16.76 1.23
CA GLU A 76 15.25 17.58 0.03
C GLU A 76 15.57 16.75 -1.21
N VAL A 77 14.62 16.69 -2.13
CA VAL A 77 14.69 15.96 -3.39
C VAL A 77 14.63 16.97 -4.53
N ARG A 78 15.49 16.81 -5.55
CA ARG A 78 15.51 17.60 -6.78
C ARG A 78 15.62 16.65 -7.97
N ASP A 79 14.76 16.84 -8.96
CA ASP A 79 14.66 16.00 -10.16
C ASP A 79 14.64 14.48 -9.86
N GLY A 80 13.92 14.09 -8.78
CA GLY A 80 13.82 12.72 -8.29
C GLY A 80 15.01 12.22 -7.45
N VAL A 81 16.06 13.04 -7.29
CA VAL A 81 17.30 12.67 -6.57
C VAL A 81 17.36 13.37 -5.20
N THR A 82 17.64 12.61 -4.14
CA THR A 82 17.91 13.19 -2.82
C THR A 82 19.18 14.04 -2.85
N VAL A 83 19.05 15.36 -2.64
CA VAL A 83 20.19 16.29 -2.58
C VAL A 83 20.60 16.64 -1.15
N ALA A 84 19.72 16.44 -0.17
CA ALA A 84 20.07 16.59 1.24
C ALA A 84 19.21 15.72 2.16
N VAL A 85 19.83 15.24 3.24
CA VAL A 85 19.18 14.69 4.43
C VAL A 85 19.79 15.44 5.62
N ARG A 86 18.98 16.09 6.45
CA ARG A 86 19.44 16.94 7.55
C ARG A 86 18.68 16.59 8.83
N PRO A 87 19.35 16.36 9.98
CA PRO A 87 18.65 16.25 11.26
C PRO A 87 17.84 17.51 11.57
N LEU A 88 16.70 17.36 12.25
CA LEU A 88 15.99 18.48 12.89
C LEU A 88 16.39 18.70 14.35
N SER A 89 17.37 17.95 14.86
CA SER A 89 17.94 18.09 16.21
C SER A 89 19.46 17.93 16.16
N ASP A 90 20.19 18.91 16.68
CA ASP A 90 21.65 18.94 16.65
C ASP A 90 22.32 17.90 17.58
N ASP A 91 21.56 17.34 18.53
CA ASP A 91 22.06 16.39 19.53
C ASP A 91 22.24 14.95 19.00
N VAL A 92 21.78 14.67 17.77
CA VAL A 92 21.86 13.33 17.16
C VAL A 92 22.68 13.39 15.86
N PRO A 93 23.91 12.84 15.83
CA PRO A 93 24.71 12.75 14.61
C PRO A 93 24.15 11.64 13.69
N ILE A 94 23.32 12.01 12.72
CA ILE A 94 22.68 11.04 11.81
C ILE A 94 23.46 10.92 10.50
N SER A 95 23.78 9.70 10.08
CA SER A 95 24.40 9.45 8.77
C SER A 95 23.33 9.41 7.67
N PRO A 96 23.44 10.19 6.58
CA PRO A 96 22.50 10.14 5.46
C PRO A 96 22.30 8.74 4.85
N GLU A 97 23.30 7.86 4.96
CA GLU A 97 23.23 6.48 4.49
C GLU A 97 22.16 5.64 5.22
N GLN A 98 21.83 5.99 6.47
CA GLN A 98 20.79 5.30 7.24
C GLN A 98 19.39 5.46 6.60
N PHE A 99 19.16 6.55 5.87
CA PHE A 99 17.93 6.79 5.12
C PHE A 99 18.04 6.44 3.64
N ALA A 100 19.13 5.80 3.18
CA ALA A 100 19.34 5.52 1.75
C ALA A 100 18.19 4.73 1.08
N ASN A 101 17.46 3.93 1.87
CA ASN A 101 16.31 3.13 1.46
C ASN A 101 14.94 3.79 1.72
N SER A 102 14.92 5.05 2.15
CA SER A 102 13.68 5.78 2.53
C SER A 102 13.74 7.29 2.24
N ASN A 103 14.77 7.78 1.53
CA ASN A 103 15.03 9.20 1.32
C ASN A 103 14.41 9.81 0.05
N THR A 104 13.44 9.13 -0.55
CA THR A 104 12.46 9.70 -1.49
C THR A 104 11.09 9.11 -1.20
N ILE A 105 10.01 9.79 -1.58
CA ILE A 105 8.65 9.24 -1.48
C ILE A 105 8.53 7.93 -2.29
N ASP A 106 9.20 7.85 -3.44
CA ASP A 106 9.19 6.67 -4.30
C ASP A 106 9.79 5.44 -3.59
N LYS A 107 10.85 5.62 -2.78
CA LYS A 107 11.44 4.54 -1.97
C LYS A 107 10.54 4.10 -0.81
N LEU A 108 9.73 5.02 -0.27
CA LEU A 108 8.69 4.63 0.71
C LEU A 108 7.64 3.76 0.04
N PHE A 109 7.21 4.09 -1.19
CA PHE A 109 6.37 3.20 -1.99
C PHE A 109 7.05 1.86 -2.29
N ASP A 110 8.31 1.84 -2.75
CA ASP A 110 9.05 0.60 -3.05
C ASP A 110 9.04 -0.35 -1.84
N ARG A 111 9.19 0.19 -0.62
CA ARG A 111 9.12 -0.60 0.63
C ARG A 111 7.70 -1.07 0.96
N LEU A 112 6.67 -0.24 0.78
CA LEU A 112 5.28 -0.65 0.99
C LEU A 112 4.86 -1.77 0.03
N GLU A 113 5.27 -1.66 -1.23
CA GLU A 113 5.00 -2.63 -2.27
C GLU A 113 5.75 -3.94 -2.02
N SER A 114 7.05 -3.87 -1.70
CA SER A 114 7.86 -5.04 -1.34
C SER A 114 7.32 -5.81 -0.13
N ALA A 115 6.73 -5.11 0.86
CA ALA A 115 6.12 -5.75 2.02
C ALA A 115 4.82 -6.51 1.67
N ALA A 116 3.99 -5.96 0.79
CA ALA A 116 2.83 -6.68 0.26
C ALA A 116 3.28 -7.85 -0.64
N ASP A 117 4.17 -7.61 -1.59
CA ASP A 117 4.71 -8.63 -2.51
C ASP A 117 5.47 -9.78 -1.80
N SER A 118 5.91 -9.58 -0.54
CA SER A 118 6.51 -10.60 0.32
C SER A 118 5.54 -11.28 1.31
N GLY A 119 4.29 -10.82 1.38
CA GLY A 119 3.26 -11.39 2.26
C GLY A 119 3.43 -11.05 3.74
N ALA A 120 3.78 -9.81 4.07
CA ALA A 120 3.86 -9.34 5.46
C ALA A 120 2.53 -9.57 6.22
N ASP A 121 2.61 -10.14 7.44
CA ASP A 121 1.43 -10.46 8.27
C ASP A 121 0.51 -9.23 8.51
N ARG A 122 1.08 -8.03 8.58
CA ARG A 122 0.33 -6.78 8.73
C ARG A 122 0.98 -5.59 8.02
N GLN A 123 0.14 -4.82 7.34
CA GLN A 123 0.49 -3.50 6.83
C GLN A 123 -0.64 -2.49 7.04
N ASP A 124 -0.38 -1.46 7.83
CA ASP A 124 -1.25 -0.28 7.97
C ASP A 124 -0.64 0.90 7.20
N HIS A 125 -1.45 1.69 6.52
CA HIS A 125 -1.00 2.85 5.77
C HIS A 125 -2.02 3.99 5.75
N GLN A 126 -1.54 5.23 5.67
CA GLN A 126 -2.34 6.42 5.43
C GLN A 126 -1.69 7.23 4.31
N PHE A 127 -2.48 7.66 3.33
CA PHE A 127 -2.03 8.43 2.17
C PHE A 127 -2.67 9.83 2.17
N ASP A 128 -1.96 10.80 1.60
CA ASP A 128 -2.52 12.13 1.36
C ASP A 128 -3.61 12.04 0.26
N PRO A 129 -4.84 12.50 0.51
CA PRO A 129 -5.95 12.32 -0.42
C PRO A 129 -5.88 13.18 -1.70
N VAL A 130 -4.92 14.12 -1.78
CA VAL A 130 -4.74 15.04 -2.91
C VAL A 130 -3.47 14.70 -3.69
N GLY A 131 -2.37 14.49 -2.96
CA GLY A 131 -1.04 14.21 -3.51
C GLY A 131 -0.68 12.73 -3.59
N GLY A 132 -1.42 11.82 -2.97
CA GLY A 132 -1.22 10.37 -3.04
C GLY A 132 -0.02 9.81 -2.25
N TYR A 133 0.94 10.64 -1.81
CA TYR A 133 2.10 10.17 -1.06
C TYR A 133 1.71 9.56 0.31
N PRO A 134 2.47 8.57 0.83
CA PRO A 134 2.23 8.00 2.15
C PRO A 134 2.57 9.02 3.24
N VAL A 135 1.58 9.34 4.08
CA VAL A 135 1.69 10.19 5.27
C VAL A 135 2.18 9.38 6.47
N SER A 136 1.77 8.12 6.58
CA SER A 136 2.33 7.18 7.55
C SER A 136 2.13 5.74 7.10
N ALA A 137 2.97 4.84 7.62
CA ALA A 137 2.72 3.42 7.54
C ALA A 137 3.38 2.66 8.70
N PHE A 138 2.91 1.43 8.91
CA PHE A 138 3.49 0.44 9.79
C PHE A 138 3.45 -0.93 9.09
N ILE A 139 4.57 -1.64 9.12
CA ILE A 139 4.78 -2.95 8.51
C ILE A 139 5.31 -3.88 9.60
N ASP A 140 4.72 -5.06 9.69
CA ASP A 140 5.06 -6.16 10.59
C ASP A 140 5.00 -7.42 9.72
N TYR A 141 6.16 -8.00 9.40
CA TYR A 141 6.26 -9.10 8.44
C TYR A 141 5.92 -10.45 9.10
N ASP A 142 6.25 -10.63 10.38
CA ASP A 142 5.90 -11.77 11.22
C ASP A 142 5.52 -11.30 12.64
N VAL A 143 4.24 -11.40 13.02
CA VAL A 143 3.69 -10.90 14.31
C VAL A 143 4.28 -11.56 15.56
N ARG A 144 5.23 -12.49 15.40
CA ARG A 144 5.95 -13.20 16.46
C ARG A 144 7.37 -12.62 16.68
N LEU A 145 7.84 -11.72 15.82
CA LEU A 145 9.19 -11.16 15.82
C LEU A 145 9.14 -9.62 15.91
N ALA A 146 9.57 -9.04 17.03
CA ALA A 146 9.43 -7.61 17.29
C ALA A 146 10.59 -6.72 16.78
N ASP A 147 11.64 -7.30 16.19
CA ASP A 147 12.86 -6.59 15.74
C ASP A 147 12.91 -6.32 14.23
N GLU A 148 11.90 -6.78 13.48
CA GLU A 148 11.76 -6.63 12.03
C GLU A 148 10.68 -5.61 11.60
N GLU A 149 9.86 -5.14 12.55
CA GLU A 149 8.87 -4.08 12.35
C GLU A 149 9.47 -2.81 11.71
N TYR A 150 8.73 -2.20 10.78
CA TYR A 150 9.10 -0.94 10.15
C TYR A 150 7.90 0.00 10.02
N GLY A 151 7.92 1.09 10.80
CA GLY A 151 7.01 2.22 10.65
C GLY A 151 7.72 3.48 10.14
N PHE A 152 6.94 4.38 9.54
CA PHE A 152 7.40 5.74 9.22
C PHE A 152 6.26 6.75 9.23
N THR A 153 6.63 8.03 9.33
CA THR A 153 5.72 9.17 9.21
C THR A 153 6.36 10.26 8.35
N VAL A 154 5.59 10.82 7.43
CA VAL A 154 5.93 11.96 6.58
C VAL A 154 5.12 13.17 7.04
N THR A 155 5.79 14.28 7.33
CA THR A 155 5.16 15.59 7.62
C THR A 155 5.81 16.69 6.77
N ASP A 156 5.23 17.89 6.82
CA ASP A 156 5.83 19.11 6.23
C ASP A 156 6.19 18.98 4.73
N TYR A 157 5.36 18.22 3.99
CA TYR A 157 5.54 18.04 2.55
C TYR A 157 5.30 19.36 1.80
N GLU A 158 6.30 19.80 1.05
CA GLU A 158 6.30 21.05 0.29
C GLU A 158 6.87 20.80 -1.12
N PRO A 159 6.07 20.95 -2.20
CA PRO A 159 6.60 21.00 -3.56
C PRO A 159 7.55 22.19 -3.72
N LEU A 160 8.73 21.95 -4.28
CA LEU A 160 9.70 22.99 -4.57
C LEU A 160 9.62 23.40 -6.05
N PRO A 161 10.01 24.64 -6.40
CA PRO A 161 10.21 25.03 -7.79
C PRO A 161 11.19 24.09 -8.50
N SER A 162 10.92 23.80 -9.77
CA SER A 162 11.95 23.33 -10.70
C SER A 162 13.01 24.44 -10.88
N ASP A 163 14.28 24.05 -10.96
CA ASP A 163 15.40 24.97 -11.16
C ASP A 163 15.53 25.44 -12.64
#